data_AF-A5KU09-F1
#
_entry.id   AF-A5KU09-F1
#
_cell.length_a   1.000
_cell.length_b   1.000
_cell.length_c   1.000
_cell.angle_alpha   90.00
_cell.angle_beta   90.00
_cell.angle_gamma   90.00
#
_symmetry.space_group_name_H-M   'P 1'
#
loop_
_entity.id
_entity.type
_entity.pdbx_description
1 polymer ?
#
loop_
_entity_poly.entity_id
_entity_poly.type
_entity_poly.pdbx_seq_one_letter_code
_entity_poly.pdbx_strand_id
1 'polypeptide(L)' 'MYVEGYDSNEINHYIQTCFGGDSTFADLFRRVALDQESIYVLLQHLGCAPSSKEF' A
#
# COMPACT_ATOMS: atom_id res chain seq x y z
N MET A 1 -11.26 8.45 -11.19
CA MET A 1 -12.37 7.47 -11.24
C MET A 1 -12.08 6.45 -10.16
N TYR A 2 -12.50 6.72 -8.93
CA TYR A 2 -12.51 5.71 -7.88
C TYR A 2 -13.60 4.73 -8.30
N VAL A 3 -13.29 3.44 -8.47
CA VAL A 3 -14.31 2.44 -8.78
C VAL A 3 -15.22 2.35 -7.55
N GLU A 4 -16.36 3.01 -7.63
CA GLU A 4 -17.45 2.89 -6.68
C GLU A 4 -17.95 1.44 -6.74
N GLY A 5 -17.62 0.63 -5.73
CA GLY A 5 -18.21 -0.70 -5.60
C GLY A 5 -17.40 -1.75 -4.85
N TYR A 6 -16.07 -1.63 -4.77
CA TYR A 6 -15.26 -2.64 -4.06
C TYR A 6 -15.05 -2.26 -2.59
N ASP A 7 -15.32 -3.21 -1.70
CA ASP A 7 -14.96 -3.07 -0.30
C ASP A 7 -13.43 -3.03 -0.13
N SER A 8 -12.99 -2.41 0.97
CA SER A 8 -11.60 -2.36 1.40
C SER A 8 -10.90 -3.72 1.32
N ASN A 9 -11.59 -4.78 1.74
CA ASN A 9 -11.02 -6.14 1.73
C ASN A 9 -10.89 -6.72 0.33
N GLU A 10 -11.82 -6.42 -0.57
CA GLU A 10 -11.74 -6.90 -1.96
C GLU A 10 -10.58 -6.22 -2.69
N ILE A 11 -10.42 -4.91 -2.50
CA ILE A 11 -9.28 -4.17 -3.06
C ILE A 11 -7.97 -4.75 -2.53
N ASN A 12 -7.87 -4.99 -1.21
CA ASN A 12 -6.68 -5.59 -0.61
C ASN A 12 -6.43 -7.01 -1.14
N HIS A 13 -7.47 -7.82 -1.32
CA HIS A 13 -7.38 -9.15 -1.91
C HIS A 13 -6.84 -9.11 -3.35
N TYR A 14 -7.30 -8.17 -4.17
CA TYR A 14 -6.77 -7.99 -5.52
C TYR A 14 -5.31 -7.53 -5.51
N ILE A 15 -4.95 -6.60 -4.63
CA ILE A 15 -3.56 -6.17 -4.47
C ILE A 15 -2.67 -7.36 -4.11
N GLN A 16 -3.06 -8.18 -3.13
CA GLN A 16 -2.30 -9.38 -2.78
C GLN A 16 -2.23 -10.38 -3.93
N THR A 17 -3.32 -10.59 -4.67
CA THR A 17 -3.34 -11.51 -5.80
C THR A 17 -2.42 -11.05 -6.93
N CYS A 18 -2.34 -9.74 -7.17
CA CYS A 18 -1.54 -9.17 -8.26
C CYS A 18 -0.06 -8.95 -7.89
N PHE A 19 0.22 -8.51 -6.66
CA PHE A 19 1.55 -8.08 -6.23
C PHE A 19 2.18 -9.02 -5.19
N GLY A 20 1.43 -9.99 -4.67
CA GLY A 20 1.86 -10.82 -3.55
C GLY A 20 1.87 -10.03 -2.22
N GLY A 21 2.62 -10.55 -1.25
CA GLY A 21 2.78 -9.92 0.06
C GLY A 21 1.67 -10.26 1.06
N ASP A 22 1.83 -9.73 2.27
CA ASP A 22 0.90 -9.95 3.38
C ASP A 22 -0.25 -8.92 3.38
N SER A 23 -1.21 -9.10 4.28
CA SER A 23 -2.40 -8.23 4.37
C SER A 23 -2.04 -6.79 4.74
N THR A 24 -0.95 -6.58 5.49
CA THR A 24 -0.46 -5.26 5.86
C THR A 24 0.08 -4.52 4.64
N PHE A 25 0.86 -5.21 3.80
CA PHE A 25 1.34 -4.65 2.54
C PHE A 25 0.19 -4.15 1.67
N ALA A 26 -0.85 -4.98 1.49
CA ALA A 26 -1.98 -4.61 0.64
C ALA A 26 -2.77 -3.41 1.20
N ASP A 27 -2.95 -3.36 2.52
CA ASP A 27 -3.62 -2.24 3.16
C ASP A 27 -2.82 -0.93 3.03
N LEU A 28 -1.51 -0.98 3.27
CA LEU A 28 -0.62 0.18 3.11
C LEU A 28 -0.55 0.64 1.66
N PHE A 29 -0.40 -0.28 0.72
CA PHE A 29 -0.37 0.03 -0.71
C PHE A 29 -1.66 0.74 -1.14
N ARG A 30 -2.81 0.22 -0.73
CA ARG A 30 -4.11 0.84 -1.01
C ARG A 30 -4.18 2.25 -0.43
N ARG A 31 -3.85 2.45 0.84
CA ARG A 31 -3.91 3.78 1.47
C ARG A 31 -3.00 4.80 0.78
N VAL A 32 -1.79 4.38 0.39
CA VAL A 32 -0.87 5.23 -0.39
C VAL A 32 -1.48 5.58 -1.76
N ALA A 33 -2.05 4.60 -2.46
CA ALA A 33 -2.68 4.82 -3.77
C ALA A 33 -3.92 5.75 -3.70
N LEU A 34 -4.59 5.81 -2.55
CA LEU A 34 -5.72 6.70 -2.28
C LEU A 34 -5.28 8.05 -1.67
N ASP A 35 -3.98 8.35 -1.61
CA ASP A 35 -3.41 9.57 -0.99
C ASP A 35 -3.74 9.74 0.52
N GLN A 36 -4.07 8.63 1.20
CA GLN A 36 -4.40 8.64 2.64
C GLN A 36 -3.18 8.46 3.53
N GLU A 37 -2.12 7.85 3.00
CA GLU A 37 -0.85 7.61 3.69
C GLU A 37 0.31 7.99 2.77
N SER A 38 1.43 8.36 3.37
CA SER A 38 2.63 8.65 2.59
C SER A 38 3.29 7.37 2.08
N ILE A 39 3.87 7.42 0.87
CA ILE A 39 4.68 6.34 0.29
C ILE A 39 5.79 5.86 1.23
N TYR A 40 6.29 6.74 2.11
CA TYR A 40 7.32 6.39 3.11
C TYR A 40 6.87 5.27 4.06
N VAL A 41 5.59 5.21 4.44
CA VAL A 41 5.07 4.18 5.35
C VAL A 41 5.11 2.79 4.67
N LEU A 42 4.75 2.73 3.39
CA LEU A 42 4.87 1.50 2.59
C LEU A 42 6.33 1.08 2.43
N LEU A 43 7.24 2.01 2.13
CA LEU A 43 8.67 1.72 1.99
C LEU A 43 9.28 1.22 3.31
N GLN A 44 8.86 1.77 4.45
CA GLN A 44 9.29 1.30 5.77
C GLN A 44 8.84 -0.14 6.05
N HIS A 45 7.59 -0.48 5.72
CA HIS A 45 7.09 -1.86 5.83
C HIS A 45 7.91 -2.84 4.98
N LEU A 46 8.32 -2.43 3.78
CA LEU A 46 9.14 -3.24 2.88
C LEU A 46 10.61 -3.38 3.33
N GLY A 47 11.02 -2.73 4.42
CA GLY A 47 12.44 -2.64 4.81
C GLY A 47 13.29 -1.83 3.83
N CYS A 48 12.64 -1.13 2.89
CA CYS A 48 13.24 -0.24 1.91
C CYS A 48 13.17 1.23 2.33
N ALA A 49 12.84 1.53 3.59
CA ALA A 49 12.83 2.92 4.06
C ALA A 49 14.18 3.56 3.73
N PRO A 50 14.20 4.64 2.92
CA PRO A 50 15.42 5.37 2.68
C PRO A 50 15.94 5.81 4.04
N SER A 51 17.18 5.43 4.35
CA SER A 51 17.87 5.97 5.52
C SER A 51 17.78 7.49 5.43
N SER A 52 17.57 8.20 6.54
CA SER A 52 17.48 9.67 6.61
C SER A 52 18.77 10.41 6.20
N LYS A 53 19.51 9.87 5.23
CA LYS A 53 20.84 10.26 4.75
C LYS A 53 20.87 10.59 3.25
N GLU A 54 19.72 10.84 2.64
CA GLU A 54 19.65 11.42 1.31
C GLU A 54 18.70 12.63 1.31
N PHE A 55 19.08 13.68 2.04
CA PHE A 55 18.77 15.08 1.75
C PHE A 55 19.86 15.98 2.33
#